data_AF-A0AA90V1S8-F1
#
_entry.id   AF-A0AA90V1S8-F1
#
_cell.length_a   1.000
_cell.length_b   1.000
_cell.length_c   1.000
_cell.angle_alpha   90.00
_cell.angle_beta   90.00
_cell.angle_gamma   90.00
#
_symmetry.space_group_name_H-M   'P 1'
#
loop_
_entity.id
_entity.type
_entity.pdbx_description
1 polymer ?
#
loop_
_entity_poly.entity_id
_entity_poly.type
_entity_poly.pdbx_seq_one_letter_code
_entity_poly.pdbx_strand_id
1 'polypeptide(L)'
;MRILRKCEVCGEEFIATKITNKYCSKRCARVVHRKKEAEKKKKARESKKDDAQNLQSLEIASRPFLTPSDVAFLLGVSVTTVYRCFYSGTLKAVRLRRKTYVRREDLDKYFEEAGAYKKKSYKRKDDQEYYTLREIMEKYNIGRKAVWGRCDRLGIPKVYVGRNTFFSKKAVDAKFADLLEEIDLDNYYTMDQVMEMYGMTRTNAMSFVTYHKVPRVNRNGKAYYSKIHIDSIKQKGNEVDPDWYTYEEISEKYGLTKDQISYTLKNYDVRTEKRGKFTMIYRTDFDKITQQRMGNTKKVENQDGTERVIFQAKAQERACPPTPEGYYSTEEVAEMFKITIKHVGVMTRENKTPKIALKNFNFYEKKAIDILYNQKHKYADINDWITPEEMRDTYKMTHDAVRSFIHRHKIPSKVEYGVTYYSKQHIQALKTGYFEGRERYYSVEEAMKKYGMTKDIVHYYVKHYKVTKVKKGQFMFFRKEEFDRLMEKRFKNDDLKTDYTE
;
A
#
# COMPACT_ATOMS: atom_id res chain seq x y z
N MET A 1 16.38 48.05 -27.71
CA MET A 1 16.64 47.28 -26.48
C MET A 1 15.41 46.48 -26.09
N ARG A 2 15.52 45.17 -25.84
CA ARG A 2 14.43 44.37 -25.27
C ARG A 2 14.62 44.33 -23.75
N ILE A 3 13.66 44.87 -23.00
CA ILE A 3 13.76 44.95 -21.53
C ILE A 3 13.02 43.74 -20.93
N LEU A 4 13.76 42.75 -20.44
CA LEU A 4 13.20 41.62 -19.71
C LEU A 4 12.96 42.02 -18.24
N ARG A 5 11.75 41.78 -17.71
CA ARG A 5 11.39 42.04 -16.30
C ARG A 5 10.54 40.92 -15.72
N LYS A 6 10.60 40.75 -14.40
CA LYS A 6 9.69 39.87 -13.66
C LYS A 6 8.43 40.62 -13.25
N CYS A 7 7.27 40.00 -13.41
CA CYS A 7 6.01 40.58 -12.96
C CYS A 7 5.90 40.56 -11.44
N GLU A 8 5.57 41.70 -10.82
CA GLU A 8 5.37 41.82 -9.36
C GLU A 8 4.17 40.99 -8.80
N VAL A 9 3.36 40.35 -9.66
CA VAL A 9 2.14 39.61 -9.26
C VAL A 9 2.30 38.11 -9.48
N CYS A 10 2.67 37.67 -10.70
CA CYS A 10 2.83 36.26 -11.02
C CYS A 10 4.29 35.78 -11.02
N GLY A 11 5.27 36.68 -10.89
CA GLY A 11 6.70 36.34 -10.88
C GLY A 11 7.30 35.97 -12.24
N GLU A 12 6.48 35.80 -13.28
CA GLU A 12 6.93 35.42 -14.62
C GLU A 12 7.73 36.54 -15.32
N GLU A 13 8.73 36.13 -16.08
CA GLU A 13 9.54 37.01 -16.92
C GLU A 13 8.76 37.40 -18.18
N PHE A 14 8.74 38.70 -18.49
CA PHE A 14 8.07 39.23 -19.67
C PHE A 14 8.90 40.33 -20.31
N ILE A 15 8.68 40.54 -21.61
CA ILE A 15 9.31 41.63 -22.37
C ILE A 15 8.50 42.91 -22.16
N ALA A 16 9.04 43.83 -21.38
CA ALA A 16 8.44 45.12 -21.10
C ALA A 16 8.69 46.11 -22.26
N THR A 17 7.62 46.70 -22.78
CA THR A 17 7.69 47.74 -23.82
C THR A 17 8.10 49.12 -23.29
N LYS A 18 7.89 49.38 -22.00
CA LYS A 18 8.29 50.62 -21.31
C LYS A 18 9.00 50.28 -20.00
N ILE A 19 9.96 51.12 -19.60
CA ILE A 19 10.69 50.99 -18.32
C ILE A 19 9.75 51.12 -17.11
N THR A 20 8.56 51.68 -17.27
CA THR A 20 7.56 51.82 -16.19
C THR A 20 6.62 50.61 -16.05
N ASN A 21 6.66 49.65 -16.98
CA ASN A 21 5.79 48.48 -16.90
C ASN A 21 6.29 47.52 -15.81
N LYS A 22 5.40 47.24 -14.84
CA LYS A 22 5.64 46.39 -13.67
C LYS A 22 4.95 45.02 -13.76
N TYR A 23 4.06 44.83 -14.74
CA TYR A 23 3.19 43.67 -14.83
C TYR A 23 3.20 43.06 -16.24
N CYS A 24 3.17 41.73 -16.33
CA CYS A 24 3.20 41.00 -17.60
C CYS A 24 1.92 41.15 -18.45
N SER A 25 0.78 41.47 -17.82
CA SER A 25 -0.51 41.55 -18.48
C SER A 25 -1.49 42.51 -17.79
N LYS A 26 -2.54 42.91 -18.52
CA LYS A 26 -3.67 43.68 -17.97
C LYS A 26 -4.35 42.95 -16.80
N ARG A 27 -4.30 41.61 -16.77
CA ARG A 27 -4.83 40.78 -15.67
C ARG A 27 -4.04 41.03 -14.38
N CYS A 28 -2.72 40.93 -14.42
CA CYS A 28 -1.85 41.19 -13.26
C CYS A 28 -1.97 42.64 -12.77
N ALA A 29 -2.03 43.62 -13.67
CA ALA A 29 -2.27 45.02 -13.31
C ALA A 29 -3.62 45.22 -12.59
N ARG A 30 -4.69 44.53 -13.04
CA ARG A 30 -6.03 44.59 -12.42
C ARG A 30 -6.06 43.96 -11.02
N VAL A 31 -5.26 42.94 -10.75
CA VAL A 31 -5.12 42.33 -9.41
C VAL A 31 -4.59 43.36 -8.42
N VAL A 32 -3.51 44.06 -8.75
CA VAL A 32 -2.94 45.10 -7.88
C VAL A 32 -3.91 46.27 -7.69
N HIS A 33 -4.57 46.71 -8.77
CA HIS A 33 -5.59 47.75 -8.68
C HIS A 33 -6.73 47.37 -7.72
N ARG A 34 -7.27 46.15 -7.84
CA ARG A 34 -8.32 45.65 -6.93
C ARG A 34 -7.84 45.59 -5.47
N LYS A 35 -6.59 45.17 -5.24
CA LYS A 35 -6.01 45.12 -3.90
C LYS A 35 -5.89 46.53 -3.29
N LYS A 36 -5.39 47.51 -4.05
CA LYS A 36 -5.32 48.91 -3.60
C LYS A 36 -6.70 49.50 -3.30
N GLU A 37 -7.69 49.25 -4.15
CA GLU A 37 -9.08 49.69 -3.90
C GLU A 37 -9.68 49.02 -2.65
N ALA A 38 -9.39 47.74 -2.41
CA ALA A 38 -9.82 47.04 -1.21
C ALA A 38 -9.15 47.61 0.05
N GLU A 39 -7.84 47.90 0.02
CA GLU A 39 -7.11 48.54 1.12
C GLU A 39 -7.62 49.96 1.39
N LYS A 40 -7.91 50.75 0.36
CA LYS A 40 -8.52 52.08 0.50
C LYS A 40 -9.90 52.01 1.16
N LYS A 41 -10.74 51.05 0.74
CA LYS A 41 -12.05 50.80 1.37
C LYS A 41 -11.92 50.31 2.81
N LYS A 42 -10.90 49.50 3.13
CA LYS A 42 -10.62 49.04 4.50
C LYS A 42 -10.21 50.22 5.39
N LYS A 43 -9.23 51.04 4.98
CA LYS A 43 -8.80 52.22 5.71
C LYS A 43 -9.94 53.23 5.93
N ALA A 44 -10.77 53.47 4.92
CA ALA A 44 -11.93 54.34 5.05
C ALA A 44 -13.03 53.78 5.98
N ARG A 45 -13.10 52.45 6.15
CA ARG A 45 -14.00 51.83 7.13
C ARG A 45 -13.43 51.89 8.54
N GLU A 46 -12.12 51.73 8.69
CA GLU A 46 -11.42 51.86 9.97
C GLU A 46 -11.50 53.30 10.48
N SER A 47 -11.18 54.30 9.66
CA SER A 47 -11.32 55.71 10.04
C SER A 47 -12.75 56.08 10.45
N LYS A 48 -13.76 55.64 9.69
CA LYS A 48 -15.17 55.86 10.05
C LYS A 48 -15.58 55.19 11.38
N LYS A 49 -14.95 54.07 11.74
CA LYS A 49 -15.20 53.41 13.03
C LYS A 49 -14.53 54.18 14.16
N ASP A 50 -13.30 54.63 13.95
CA ASP A 50 -12.55 55.43 14.93
C ASP A 50 -13.27 56.76 15.18
N ASP A 51 -13.75 57.43 14.12
CA ASP A 51 -14.56 58.65 14.21
C ASP A 51 -15.86 58.41 15.00
N ALA A 52 -16.57 57.31 14.73
CA ALA A 52 -17.80 56.94 15.44
C ALA A 52 -17.56 56.59 16.91
N GLN A 53 -16.47 55.89 17.23
CA GLN A 53 -16.06 55.58 18.61
C GLN A 53 -15.68 56.83 19.39
N ASN A 54 -15.01 57.78 18.73
CA ASN A 54 -14.64 59.05 19.35
C ASN A 54 -15.89 59.91 19.64
N LEU A 55 -16.83 59.98 18.68
CA LEU A 55 -18.12 60.65 18.88
C LEU A 55 -18.91 60.03 20.04
N GLN A 56 -18.97 58.70 20.11
CA GLN A 56 -19.60 57.96 21.20
C GLN A 56 -18.91 58.20 22.55
N SER A 57 -17.57 58.32 22.57
CA SER A 57 -16.80 58.61 23.78
C SER A 57 -17.12 60.01 24.33
N LEU A 58 -17.20 61.01 23.44
CA LEU A 58 -17.55 62.39 23.78
C LEU A 58 -18.99 62.49 24.32
N GLU A 59 -19.94 61.81 23.68
CA GLU A 59 -21.33 61.80 24.11
C GLU A 59 -21.48 61.12 25.49
N ILE A 60 -20.81 59.99 25.71
CA ILE A 60 -20.86 59.27 26.99
C ILE A 60 -20.17 60.08 28.10
N ALA A 61 -19.05 60.73 27.82
CA ALA A 61 -18.30 61.52 28.80
C ALA A 61 -19.10 62.71 29.36
N SER A 62 -20.02 63.28 28.57
CA SER A 62 -20.85 64.41 28.98
C SER A 62 -22.08 64.04 29.83
N ARG A 63 -22.40 62.74 29.99
CA ARG A 63 -23.57 62.30 30.75
C ARG A 63 -23.28 62.28 32.26
N PRO A 64 -24.16 62.84 33.11
CA PRO A 64 -23.95 62.87 34.57
C PRO A 64 -24.10 61.49 35.23
N PHE A 65 -24.88 60.59 34.63
CA PHE A 65 -25.08 59.22 35.09
C PHE A 65 -24.66 58.22 34.01
N LEU A 66 -23.75 57.33 34.36
CA LEU A 66 -23.16 56.33 33.48
C LEU A 66 -23.73 54.94 33.80
N THR A 67 -23.96 54.12 32.77
CA THR A 67 -24.25 52.70 32.96
C THR A 67 -22.95 51.89 33.11
N PRO A 68 -22.99 50.65 33.62
CA PRO A 68 -21.80 49.80 33.71
C PRO A 68 -21.10 49.60 32.36
N SER A 69 -21.86 49.59 31.26
CA SER A 69 -21.32 49.52 29.89
C SER A 69 -20.59 50.80 29.51
N ASP A 70 -21.14 51.97 29.86
CA ASP A 70 -20.52 53.27 29.62
C ASP A 70 -19.20 53.41 30.39
N VAL A 71 -19.19 53.01 31.67
CA VAL A 71 -17.97 52.98 32.50
C VAL A 71 -16.93 52.02 31.93
N ALA A 72 -17.35 50.85 31.46
CA ALA A 72 -16.42 49.88 30.85
C ALA A 72 -15.79 50.44 29.56
N PHE A 73 -16.59 51.14 28.75
CA PHE A 73 -16.14 51.78 27.52
C PHE A 73 -15.14 52.91 27.80
N LEU A 74 -15.45 53.79 28.75
CA LEU A 74 -14.56 54.90 29.15
C LEU A 74 -13.23 54.42 29.73
N LEU A 75 -13.24 53.35 30.53
CA LEU A 75 -12.04 52.80 31.17
C LEU A 75 -11.28 51.79 30.30
N GLY A 76 -11.84 51.39 29.15
CA GLY A 76 -11.26 50.36 28.29
C GLY A 76 -11.19 48.97 28.94
N VAL A 77 -12.10 48.66 29.89
CA VAL A 77 -12.14 47.38 30.62
C VAL A 77 -13.41 46.60 30.30
N SER A 78 -13.44 45.31 30.66
CA SER A 78 -14.67 44.52 30.53
C SER A 78 -15.74 44.97 31.52
N VAL A 79 -17.02 44.88 31.12
CA VAL A 79 -18.17 45.16 32.01
C VAL A 79 -18.12 44.29 33.28
N THR A 80 -17.61 43.06 33.17
CA THR A 80 -17.39 42.16 34.31
C THR A 80 -16.39 42.73 35.32
N THR A 81 -15.32 43.38 34.84
CA THR A 81 -14.35 44.06 35.71
C THR A 81 -15.03 45.21 36.46
N VAL A 82 -15.88 45.98 35.78
CA VAL A 82 -16.66 47.06 36.40
C VAL A 82 -17.58 46.50 37.51
N TYR A 83 -18.29 45.40 37.25
CA TYR A 83 -19.09 44.74 38.29
C TYR A 83 -18.23 44.23 39.46
N ARG A 84 -17.02 43.70 39.21
CA ARG A 84 -16.10 43.32 40.28
C ARG A 84 -15.71 44.51 41.15
N CYS A 85 -15.47 45.69 40.55
CA CYS A 85 -15.20 46.93 41.29
C CYS A 85 -16.39 47.38 42.15
N PHE A 86 -17.63 47.12 41.71
CA PHE A 86 -18.82 47.37 42.53
C PHE A 86 -18.89 46.40 43.72
N TYR A 87 -18.65 45.10 43.49
CA TYR A 87 -18.68 44.09 44.56
C TYR A 87 -17.56 44.27 45.58
N SER A 88 -16.38 44.74 45.17
CA SER A 88 -15.28 45.08 46.09
C SER A 88 -15.50 46.42 46.81
N GLY A 89 -16.60 47.12 46.55
CA GLY A 89 -16.92 48.44 47.13
C GLY A 89 -15.99 49.56 46.64
N THR A 90 -15.19 49.30 45.61
CA THR A 90 -14.16 50.22 45.10
C THR A 90 -14.79 51.37 44.31
N LEU A 91 -15.88 51.11 43.58
CA LEU A 91 -16.66 52.12 42.87
C LEU A 91 -18.09 52.17 43.41
N LYS A 92 -18.59 53.36 43.73
CA LYS A 92 -19.96 53.57 44.19
C LYS A 92 -20.93 53.47 43.01
N ALA A 93 -21.99 52.67 43.16
CA ALA A 93 -23.02 52.47 42.16
C ALA A 93 -24.39 52.27 42.81
N VAL A 94 -25.46 52.69 42.13
CA VAL A 94 -26.85 52.54 42.59
C VAL A 94 -27.61 51.64 41.63
N ARG A 95 -28.25 50.59 42.16
CA ARG A 95 -29.11 49.70 41.38
C ARG A 95 -30.58 50.12 41.49
N LEU A 96 -31.15 50.58 40.38
CA LEU A 96 -32.57 50.91 40.21
C LEU A 96 -33.26 49.78 39.45
N ARG A 97 -33.89 48.85 40.19
CA ARG A 97 -34.52 47.64 39.64
C ARG A 97 -33.57 46.83 38.72
N ARG A 98 -33.76 46.92 37.40
CA ARG A 98 -32.99 46.19 36.38
C ARG A 98 -31.78 46.97 35.84
N LYS A 99 -31.63 48.25 36.18
CA LYS A 99 -30.53 49.10 35.70
C LYS A 99 -29.63 49.52 36.85
N THR A 100 -28.33 49.61 36.59
CA THR A 100 -27.33 50.13 37.53
C THR A 100 -26.78 51.43 36.96
N TYR A 101 -26.56 52.42 37.82
CA TYR A 101 -26.02 53.71 37.44
C TYR A 101 -24.85 54.08 38.35
N VAL A 102 -23.85 54.73 37.76
CA VAL A 102 -22.68 55.31 38.43
C VAL A 102 -22.72 56.80 38.16
N ARG A 103 -22.59 57.63 39.21
CA ARG A 103 -22.45 59.08 39.00
C ARG A 103 -21.07 59.37 38.45
N ARG A 104 -20.99 60.25 37.45
CA ARG A 104 -19.70 60.65 36.86
C ARG A 104 -18.75 61.21 37.92
N GLU A 105 -19.25 62.07 38.80
CA GLU A 105 -18.49 62.65 39.91
C GLU A 105 -17.90 61.59 40.85
N ASP A 106 -18.64 60.51 41.17
CA ASP A 106 -18.14 59.45 42.05
C ASP A 106 -17.04 58.61 41.36
N LEU A 107 -17.11 58.48 40.04
CA LEU A 107 -16.07 57.83 39.24
C LEU A 107 -14.81 58.70 39.17
N ASP A 108 -14.96 60.00 38.95
CA ASP A 108 -13.82 60.93 38.88
C ASP A 108 -13.16 61.09 40.27
N LYS A 109 -13.95 61.24 41.35
CA LYS A 109 -13.45 61.24 42.74
C LYS A 109 -12.66 60.00 43.10
N TYR A 110 -13.07 58.83 42.61
CA TYR A 110 -12.31 57.60 42.84
C TYR A 110 -10.88 57.68 42.29
N PHE A 111 -10.67 58.33 41.15
CA PHE A 111 -9.33 58.54 40.59
C PHE A 111 -8.56 59.64 41.33
N GLU A 112 -9.24 60.67 41.82
CA GLU A 112 -8.63 61.74 42.63
C GLU A 112 -8.19 61.24 44.01
N GLU A 113 -8.98 60.37 44.65
CA GLU A 113 -8.73 59.77 45.97
C GLU A 113 -7.88 58.49 45.90
N ALA A 114 -7.44 58.08 44.70
CA ALA A 114 -6.70 56.83 44.53
C ALA A 114 -5.33 56.87 45.23
N GLY A 115 -5.12 55.94 46.16
CA GLY A 115 -3.81 55.77 46.82
C GLY A 115 -2.70 55.34 45.87
N ALA A 116 -1.45 55.38 46.34
CA ALA A 116 -0.27 55.03 45.55
C ALA A 116 -0.42 53.68 44.82
N TYR A 117 0.03 53.63 43.57
CA TYR A 117 -0.09 52.46 42.70
C TYR A 117 0.49 51.19 43.37
N LYS A 118 -0.38 50.21 43.65
CA LYS A 118 0.03 48.91 44.18
C LYS A 118 0.68 48.07 43.08
N LYS A 119 2.02 48.02 43.06
CA LYS A 119 2.77 47.13 42.17
C LYS A 119 2.29 45.68 42.37
N LYS A 120 1.95 44.99 41.27
CA LYS A 120 1.71 43.54 41.29
C LYS A 120 2.96 42.85 41.84
N SER A 121 2.87 42.26 43.03
CA SER A 121 3.97 41.49 43.60
C SER A 121 4.04 40.13 42.90
N TYR A 122 5.04 39.96 42.05
CA TYR A 122 5.48 38.63 41.62
C TYR A 122 6.34 38.07 42.75
N LYS A 123 5.74 37.44 43.75
CA LYS A 123 6.53 36.64 44.71
C LYS A 123 7.23 35.53 43.92
N ARG A 124 8.56 35.62 43.76
CA ARG A 124 9.40 34.48 43.37
C ARG A 124 9.25 33.47 44.52
N LYS A 125 8.67 32.30 44.27
CA LYS A 125 8.51 31.26 45.30
C LYS A 125 9.92 30.83 45.75
N ASP A 126 10.14 30.74 47.06
CA ASP A 126 11.35 30.20 47.68
C ASP A 126 11.75 28.87 47.05
N ASP A 127 13.05 28.58 47.06
CA ASP A 127 13.66 27.37 46.52
C ASP A 127 12.98 26.11 47.10
N GLN A 128 11.99 25.59 46.38
CA GLN A 128 11.18 24.48 46.86
C GLN A 128 12.07 23.24 47.00
N GLU A 129 12.04 22.61 48.18
CA GLU A 129 12.65 21.29 48.49
C GLU A 129 12.09 20.13 47.67
N TYR A 130 11.29 20.43 46.65
CA TYR A 130 10.56 19.48 45.83
C TYR A 130 10.91 19.66 44.36
N TYR A 131 11.05 18.54 43.64
CA TYR A 131 11.07 18.50 42.20
C TYR A 131 9.65 18.43 41.63
N THR A 132 9.44 19.15 40.52
CA THR A 132 8.34 18.91 39.62
C THR A 132 8.60 17.66 38.77
N LEU A 133 7.53 17.05 38.27
CA LEU A 133 7.65 15.91 37.36
C LEU A 133 8.54 16.19 36.14
N ARG A 134 8.51 17.43 35.62
CA ARG A 134 9.33 17.82 34.46
C ARG A 134 10.82 17.89 34.81
N GLU A 135 11.16 18.44 35.96
CA GLU A 135 12.55 18.52 36.42
C GLU A 135 13.16 17.13 36.66
N ILE A 136 12.37 16.16 37.15
CA ILE A 136 12.83 14.76 37.28
C ILE A 136 13.08 14.14 35.90
N MET A 137 12.21 14.41 34.93
CA MET A 137 12.39 13.91 33.56
C MET A 137 13.67 14.47 32.93
N GLU A 138 13.94 15.75 33.11
CA GLU A 138 15.13 16.44 32.57
C GLU A 138 16.42 15.99 33.28
N LYS A 139 16.42 15.91 34.62
CA LYS A 139 17.61 15.54 35.40
C LYS A 139 18.04 14.08 35.17
N TYR A 140 17.08 13.16 35.06
CA TYR A 140 17.35 11.72 34.97
C TYR A 140 17.12 11.13 33.57
N ASN A 141 16.80 11.95 32.56
CA ASN A 141 16.54 11.52 31.17
C ASN A 141 15.56 10.34 31.05
N ILE A 142 14.51 10.34 31.87
CA ILE A 142 13.49 9.31 31.92
C ILE A 142 12.13 9.83 31.47
N GLY A 143 11.37 8.96 30.80
CA GLY A 143 10.03 9.30 30.35
C GLY A 143 9.04 9.47 31.50
N ARG A 144 8.01 10.32 31.29
CA ARG A 144 6.97 10.63 32.28
C ARG A 144 6.37 9.40 32.97
N LYS A 145 5.97 8.37 32.19
CA LYS A 145 5.40 7.13 32.73
C LYS A 145 6.39 6.36 33.60
N ALA A 146 7.68 6.38 33.25
CA ALA A 146 8.73 5.70 34.01
C ALA A 146 8.97 6.41 35.36
N VAL A 147 8.93 7.74 35.40
CA VAL A 147 9.00 8.51 36.65
C VAL A 147 7.87 8.07 37.60
N TRP A 148 6.61 8.09 37.13
CA TRP A 148 5.46 7.68 37.94
C TRP A 148 5.60 6.24 38.45
N GLY A 149 5.87 5.28 37.57
CA GLY A 149 5.98 3.88 37.98
C GLY A 149 7.15 3.62 38.95
N ARG A 150 8.23 4.41 38.85
CA ARG A 150 9.37 4.30 39.76
C ARG A 150 9.10 4.97 41.11
N CYS A 151 8.44 6.13 41.13
CA CYS A 151 7.95 6.76 42.36
C CYS A 151 6.96 5.86 43.10
N ASP A 152 6.07 5.16 42.39
CA ASP A 152 5.10 4.23 42.98
C ASP A 152 5.78 2.99 43.55
N ARG A 153 6.71 2.38 42.81
CA ARG A 153 7.43 1.18 43.25
C ARG A 153 8.37 1.43 44.42
N LEU A 154 9.04 2.59 44.43
CA LEU A 154 10.00 2.97 45.48
C LEU A 154 9.34 3.73 46.63
N GLY A 155 8.01 3.90 46.61
CA GLY A 155 7.23 4.50 47.69
C GLY A 155 7.55 5.97 47.94
N ILE A 156 7.86 6.76 46.91
CA ILE A 156 8.18 8.19 47.07
C ILE A 156 6.89 8.99 47.31
N PRO A 157 6.77 9.72 48.43
CA PRO A 157 5.58 10.51 48.73
C PRO A 157 5.26 11.56 47.66
N LYS A 158 4.00 11.61 47.25
CA LYS A 158 3.47 12.57 46.26
C LYS A 158 2.80 13.73 46.99
N VAL A 159 3.31 14.94 46.81
CA VAL A 159 2.69 16.15 47.36
C VAL A 159 1.91 16.85 46.25
N TYR A 160 0.60 17.01 46.46
CA TYR A 160 -0.29 17.67 45.50
C TYR A 160 -0.49 19.14 45.89
N VAL A 161 -0.13 20.06 44.99
CA VAL A 161 -0.40 21.50 45.15
C VAL A 161 -1.21 21.96 43.94
N GLY A 162 -2.52 22.05 44.12
CA GLY A 162 -3.47 22.32 43.04
C GLY A 162 -3.52 21.18 42.03
N ARG A 163 -3.27 21.47 40.74
CA ARG A 163 -3.21 20.47 39.66
C ARG A 163 -1.82 19.85 39.45
N ASN A 164 -0.81 20.33 40.18
CA ASN A 164 0.57 19.92 40.00
C ASN A 164 1.00 18.95 41.11
N THR A 165 1.81 17.95 40.74
CA THR A 165 2.40 17.00 41.68
C THR A 165 3.89 17.27 41.84
N PHE A 166 4.33 17.23 43.10
CA PHE A 166 5.69 17.51 43.54
C PHE A 166 6.24 16.32 44.32
N PHE A 167 7.56 16.12 44.24
CA PHE A 167 8.29 15.03 44.89
C PHE A 167 9.48 15.58 45.66
N SER A 168 9.78 15.05 46.85
CA SER A 168 10.93 15.54 47.63
C SER A 168 12.26 15.32 46.89
N LYS A 169 13.09 16.36 46.79
CA LYS A 169 14.40 16.30 46.10
C LYS A 169 15.30 15.23 46.71
N LYS A 170 15.43 15.19 48.04
CA LYS A 170 16.24 14.21 48.77
C LYS A 170 15.81 12.77 48.49
N ALA A 171 14.50 12.52 48.53
CA ALA A 171 13.95 11.19 48.30
C ALA A 171 14.13 10.72 46.85
N VAL A 172 13.93 11.62 45.88
CA VAL A 172 14.15 11.33 44.46
C VAL A 172 15.64 11.07 44.21
N ASP A 173 16.52 11.93 44.69
CA ASP A 173 17.96 11.82 44.43
C ASP A 173 18.56 10.53 44.99
N ALA A 174 18.21 10.15 46.22
CA ALA A 174 18.68 8.91 46.82
C ALA A 174 18.17 7.65 46.11
N LYS A 175 16.95 7.68 45.56
CA LYS A 175 16.28 6.52 44.94
C LYS A 175 16.47 6.43 43.43
N PHE A 176 16.90 7.53 42.80
CA PHE A 176 17.16 7.63 41.36
C PHE A 176 18.66 7.70 41.08
N ALA A 177 19.53 7.65 42.10
CA ALA A 177 20.99 7.63 41.98
C ALA A 177 21.48 6.57 41.00
N ASP A 178 20.93 5.35 41.06
CA ASP A 178 21.29 4.25 40.15
C ASP A 178 21.19 4.68 38.68
N LEU A 179 20.24 5.55 38.32
CA LEU A 179 20.03 5.99 36.93
C LEU A 179 21.16 6.87 36.40
N LEU A 180 21.93 7.51 37.27
CA LEU A 180 23.09 8.33 36.94
C LEU A 180 24.38 7.51 36.84
N GLU A 181 24.41 6.28 37.34
CA GLU A 181 25.57 5.40 37.16
C GLU A 181 25.83 5.17 35.67
N GLU A 182 27.05 5.49 35.25
CA GLU A 182 27.52 5.25 33.90
C GLU A 182 27.56 3.75 33.63
N ILE A 183 26.92 3.31 32.55
CA ILE A 183 27.01 1.92 32.14
C ILE A 183 28.40 1.73 31.53
N ASP A 184 29.16 0.80 32.06
CA ASP A 184 30.37 0.31 31.42
C ASP A 184 30.01 -0.34 30.07
N LEU A 185 30.23 0.41 28.99
CA LEU A 185 29.91 0.02 27.61
C LEU A 185 30.71 -1.19 27.16
N ASP A 186 31.83 -1.52 27.81
CA ASP A 186 32.67 -2.66 27.41
C ASP A 186 31.99 -4.00 27.72
N ASN A 187 31.08 -4.01 28.70
CA ASN A 187 30.38 -5.20 29.19
C ASN A 187 28.99 -5.40 28.55
N TYR A 188 28.51 -4.45 27.73
CA TYR A 188 27.17 -4.49 27.15
C TYR A 188 27.15 -4.15 25.67
N TYR A 189 26.33 -4.88 24.91
CA TYR A 189 26.00 -4.56 23.53
C TYR A 189 24.69 -3.77 23.42
N THR A 190 24.67 -2.80 22.51
CA THR A 190 23.42 -2.23 22.01
C THR A 190 22.77 -3.16 20.99
N MET A 191 21.46 -3.06 20.81
CA MET A 191 20.75 -3.87 19.81
C MET A 191 21.33 -3.68 18.40
N ASP A 192 21.74 -2.47 18.06
CA ASP A 192 22.30 -2.16 16.73
C ASP A 192 23.68 -2.82 16.56
N GLN A 193 24.52 -2.85 17.60
CA GLN A 193 25.76 -3.62 17.60
C GLN A 193 25.53 -5.13 17.47
N VAL A 194 24.50 -5.69 18.12
CA VAL A 194 24.13 -7.11 17.95
C VAL A 194 23.69 -7.40 16.51
N MET A 195 22.96 -6.47 15.89
CA MET A 195 22.57 -6.61 14.48
C MET A 195 23.79 -6.58 13.55
N GLU A 196 24.72 -5.66 13.78
CA GLU A 196 25.93 -5.47 12.97
C GLU A 196 26.91 -6.65 13.11
N MET A 197 27.24 -7.06 14.33
CA MET A 197 28.22 -8.13 14.56
C MET A 197 27.76 -9.50 14.06
N TYR A 198 26.46 -9.81 14.14
CA TYR A 198 25.93 -11.13 13.77
C TYR A 198 25.08 -11.12 12.50
N GLY A 199 25.06 -10.02 11.75
CA GLY A 199 24.32 -9.90 10.48
C GLY A 199 22.81 -10.16 10.61
N MET A 200 22.20 -9.78 11.74
CA MET A 200 20.80 -10.09 12.03
C MET A 200 19.87 -8.93 11.71
N THR A 201 18.69 -9.24 11.19
CA THR A 201 17.59 -8.26 11.14
C THR A 201 17.16 -7.90 12.56
N ARG A 202 16.66 -6.68 12.76
CA ARG A 202 16.23 -6.17 14.08
C ARG A 202 15.23 -7.12 14.77
N THR A 203 14.29 -7.67 14.01
CA THR A 203 13.29 -8.64 14.51
C THR A 203 13.93 -9.94 14.97
N ASN A 204 14.92 -10.45 14.23
CA ASN A 204 15.64 -11.68 14.59
C ASN A 204 16.52 -11.46 15.82
N ALA A 205 17.21 -10.33 15.92
CA ALA A 205 18.01 -9.97 17.09
C ALA A 205 17.13 -9.80 18.36
N MET A 206 15.96 -9.15 18.24
CA MET A 206 14.98 -9.05 19.34
C MET A 206 14.43 -10.41 19.76
N SER A 207 14.09 -11.27 18.80
CA SER A 207 13.60 -12.63 19.07
C SER A 207 14.68 -13.46 19.77
N PHE A 208 15.94 -13.32 19.36
CA PHE A 208 17.09 -13.99 19.94
C PHE A 208 17.30 -13.62 21.41
N VAL A 209 17.42 -12.33 21.73
CA VAL A 209 17.66 -11.89 23.13
C VAL A 209 16.50 -12.26 24.04
N THR A 210 15.27 -12.27 23.52
CA THR A 210 14.06 -12.62 24.28
C THR A 210 13.99 -14.13 24.53
N TYR A 211 14.24 -14.93 23.49
CA TYR A 211 14.21 -16.39 23.57
C TYR A 211 15.26 -16.93 24.56
N HIS A 212 16.48 -16.40 24.49
CA HIS A 212 17.57 -16.81 25.37
C HIS A 212 17.60 -16.08 26.72
N LYS A 213 16.60 -15.25 27.01
CA LYS A 213 16.48 -14.49 28.26
C LYS A 213 17.76 -13.74 28.63
N VAL A 214 18.41 -13.13 27.64
CA VAL A 214 19.66 -12.39 27.83
C VAL A 214 19.42 -11.24 28.82
N PRO A 215 20.22 -11.14 29.90
CA PRO A 215 20.12 -10.02 30.83
C PRO A 215 20.25 -8.68 30.11
N ARG A 216 19.33 -7.76 30.37
CA ARG A 216 19.31 -6.43 29.76
C ARG A 216 19.09 -5.33 30.79
N VAL A 217 19.69 -4.17 30.51
CA VAL A 217 19.54 -2.95 31.28
C VAL A 217 18.97 -1.87 30.36
N ASN A 218 17.92 -1.18 30.81
CA ASN A 218 17.30 -0.10 30.05
C ASN A 218 17.71 1.26 30.63
N ARG A 219 18.46 2.08 29.88
CA ARG A 219 18.85 3.44 30.26
C ARG A 219 18.59 4.41 29.11
N ASN A 220 18.09 5.61 29.40
CA ASN A 220 17.84 6.67 28.41
C ASN A 220 17.03 6.22 27.19
N GLY A 221 16.08 5.29 27.38
CA GLY A 221 15.26 4.74 26.30
C GLY A 221 15.98 3.73 25.39
N LYS A 222 17.25 3.40 25.67
CA LYS A 222 18.02 2.36 24.99
C LYS A 222 18.14 1.11 25.87
N ALA A 223 18.12 -0.05 25.22
CA ALA A 223 18.31 -1.34 25.86
C ALA A 223 19.74 -1.83 25.58
N TYR A 224 20.45 -2.14 26.66
CA TYR A 224 21.81 -2.66 26.68
C TYR A 224 21.76 -4.12 27.12
N TYR A 225 22.39 -5.02 26.38
CA TYR A 225 22.33 -6.46 26.60
C TYR A 225 23.71 -6.97 27.00
N SER A 226 23.78 -7.89 27.97
CA SER A 226 25.08 -8.39 28.44
C SER A 226 25.88 -9.04 27.32
N LYS A 227 27.08 -8.50 27.09
CA LYS A 227 28.03 -8.97 26.07
C LYS A 227 28.42 -10.43 26.29
N ILE A 228 28.84 -10.77 27.51
CA ILE A 228 29.23 -12.13 27.91
C ILE A 228 28.15 -13.15 27.58
N HIS A 229 26.88 -12.84 27.86
CA HIS A 229 25.77 -13.75 27.59
C HIS A 229 25.51 -13.89 26.09
N ILE A 230 25.50 -12.78 25.35
CA ILE A 230 25.31 -12.79 23.90
C ILE A 230 26.44 -13.57 23.22
N ASP A 231 27.68 -13.28 23.58
CA ASP A 231 28.87 -13.94 23.06
C ASP A 231 28.86 -15.43 23.42
N SER A 232 28.54 -15.82 24.65
CA SER A 232 28.45 -17.24 25.03
C SER A 232 27.40 -18.01 24.23
N ILE A 233 26.29 -17.36 23.85
CA ILE A 233 25.21 -18.00 23.09
C ILE A 233 25.51 -17.99 21.58
N LYS A 234 26.18 -16.94 21.08
CA LYS A 234 26.50 -16.77 19.66
C LYS A 234 27.83 -17.36 19.25
N GLN A 235 28.77 -17.55 20.16
CA GLN A 235 29.94 -18.40 19.98
C GLN A 235 29.46 -19.84 19.81
N LYS A 236 29.20 -20.19 18.55
CA LYS A 236 29.56 -21.52 18.05
C LYS A 236 31.09 -21.58 18.03
N GLY A 237 31.66 -22.69 18.49
CA GLY A 237 33.11 -22.89 18.59
C GLY A 237 33.87 -22.43 17.34
N ASN A 238 34.86 -21.57 17.57
CA ASN A 238 36.03 -21.45 16.69
C ASN A 238 37.12 -22.44 17.09
N GLU A 239 36.76 -23.52 17.78
CA GLU A 239 37.40 -24.81 17.58
C GLU A 239 36.45 -25.58 16.67
N VAL A 240 36.75 -25.56 15.37
CA VAL A 240 36.20 -26.55 14.44
C VAL A 240 36.65 -27.88 15.01
N ASP A 241 35.76 -28.58 15.72
CA ASP A 241 35.95 -29.97 16.10
C ASP A 241 36.26 -30.70 14.78
N PRO A 242 37.52 -31.12 14.53
CA PRO A 242 37.99 -31.52 13.19
C PRO A 242 37.18 -32.66 12.59
N ASP A 243 36.41 -33.34 13.43
CA ASP A 243 35.70 -34.57 13.16
C ASP A 243 34.21 -34.40 12.84
N TRP A 244 33.63 -33.19 12.98
CA TRP A 244 32.18 -32.98 12.79
C TRP A 244 31.81 -31.93 11.72
N TYR A 245 30.78 -32.22 10.95
CA TYR A 245 30.14 -31.34 9.97
C TYR A 245 28.84 -30.75 10.49
N THR A 246 28.58 -29.52 10.05
CA THR A 246 27.27 -28.88 10.04
C THR A 246 26.56 -29.10 8.69
N TYR A 247 25.24 -28.90 8.66
CA TYR A 247 24.45 -28.94 7.42
C TYR A 247 24.93 -27.92 6.38
N GLU A 248 25.40 -26.75 6.82
CA GLU A 248 25.87 -25.66 5.96
C GLU A 248 27.19 -26.05 5.28
N GLU A 249 28.16 -26.56 6.05
CA GLU A 249 29.44 -27.05 5.51
C GLU A 249 29.27 -28.21 4.51
N ILE A 250 28.33 -29.13 4.75
CA ILE A 250 28.03 -30.22 3.80
C ILE A 250 27.44 -29.66 2.51
N SER A 251 26.55 -28.67 2.61
CA SER A 251 25.95 -28.01 1.45
C SER A 251 27.00 -27.30 0.61
N GLU A 252 27.98 -26.65 1.24
CA GLU A 252 29.09 -25.97 0.54
C GLU A 252 30.07 -26.96 -0.08
N LYS A 253 30.46 -28.01 0.65
CA LYS A 253 31.45 -28.99 0.18
C LYS A 253 30.92 -29.88 -0.95
N TYR A 254 29.66 -30.29 -0.87
CA TYR A 254 29.08 -31.30 -1.78
C TYR A 254 27.97 -30.77 -2.69
N GLY A 255 27.56 -29.51 -2.55
CA GLY A 255 26.44 -28.96 -3.32
C GLY A 255 25.10 -29.64 -3.04
N LEU A 256 24.98 -30.29 -1.87
CA LEU A 256 23.78 -31.05 -1.48
C LEU A 256 22.76 -30.14 -0.79
N THR A 257 21.50 -30.27 -1.20
CA THR A 257 20.39 -29.61 -0.52
C THR A 257 20.15 -30.21 0.87
N LYS A 258 19.57 -29.42 1.77
CA LYS A 258 19.22 -29.84 3.14
C LYS A 258 18.40 -31.12 3.19
N ASP A 259 17.49 -31.31 2.23
CA ASP A 259 16.64 -32.49 2.14
C ASP A 259 17.43 -33.73 1.71
N GLN A 260 18.41 -33.58 0.80
CA GLN A 260 19.31 -34.66 0.42
C GLN A 260 20.21 -35.11 1.58
N ILE A 261 20.72 -34.15 2.35
CA ILE A 261 21.48 -34.41 3.58
C ILE A 261 20.58 -35.12 4.61
N SER A 262 19.33 -34.69 4.78
CA SER A 262 18.40 -35.39 5.67
C SER A 262 18.08 -36.81 5.19
N TYR A 263 17.95 -37.01 3.88
CA TYR A 263 17.70 -38.32 3.29
C TYR A 263 18.88 -39.27 3.47
N THR A 264 20.13 -38.81 3.36
CA THR A 264 21.31 -39.65 3.63
C THR A 264 21.35 -40.08 5.10
N LEU A 265 21.13 -39.15 6.04
CA LEU A 265 21.12 -39.49 7.47
C LEU A 265 20.01 -40.47 7.89
N LYS A 266 18.88 -40.50 7.17
CA LYS A 266 17.76 -41.40 7.49
C LYS A 266 17.95 -42.82 6.95
N ASN A 267 18.64 -42.98 5.83
CA ASN A 267 18.75 -44.28 5.13
C ASN A 267 20.11 -44.94 5.31
N TYR A 268 21.12 -44.20 5.76
CA TYR A 268 22.48 -44.69 5.98
C TYR A 268 22.84 -44.44 7.43
N ASP A 269 23.58 -45.38 8.01
CA ASP A 269 24.05 -45.27 9.37
C ASP A 269 25.21 -44.26 9.43
N VAL A 270 24.89 -43.05 9.91
CA VAL A 270 25.85 -41.96 10.10
C VAL A 270 25.79 -41.54 11.55
N ARG A 271 26.94 -41.47 12.22
CA ARG A 271 27.01 -40.96 13.60
C ARG A 271 26.59 -39.49 13.62
N THR A 272 25.59 -39.18 14.45
CA THR A 272 25.08 -37.82 14.63
C THR A 272 24.98 -37.46 16.10
N GLU A 273 25.29 -36.20 16.43
CA GLU A 273 25.20 -35.65 17.79
C GLU A 273 24.31 -34.40 17.79
N LYS A 274 23.49 -34.21 18.82
CA LYS A 274 22.65 -33.02 18.99
C LYS A 274 23.36 -31.97 19.85
N ARG A 275 23.81 -30.88 19.24
CA ARG A 275 24.33 -29.69 19.94
C ARG A 275 23.30 -28.55 19.86
N GLY A 276 22.33 -28.55 20.78
CA GLY A 276 21.21 -27.60 20.81
C GLY A 276 20.26 -27.77 19.62
N LYS A 277 20.06 -26.72 18.81
CA LYS A 277 19.25 -26.77 17.58
C LYS A 277 19.99 -27.46 16.42
N PHE A 278 21.30 -27.58 16.49
CA PHE A 278 22.13 -28.13 15.41
C PHE A 278 22.31 -29.63 15.58
N THR A 279 22.30 -30.34 14.45
CA THR A 279 22.68 -31.76 14.39
C THR A 279 24.06 -31.81 13.75
N MET A 280 25.05 -32.22 14.53
CA MET A 280 26.42 -32.41 14.09
C MET A 280 26.53 -33.79 13.46
N ILE A 281 27.23 -33.90 12.34
CA ILE A 281 27.32 -35.10 11.50
C ILE A 281 28.79 -35.50 11.41
N TYR A 282 29.16 -36.74 11.72
CA TYR A 282 30.57 -37.14 11.73
C TYR A 282 31.16 -37.10 10.30
N ARG A 283 32.28 -36.38 10.11
CA ARG A 283 32.81 -36.06 8.76
C ARG A 283 33.17 -37.30 7.97
N THR A 284 33.92 -38.20 8.58
CA THR A 284 34.46 -39.38 7.88
C THR A 284 33.37 -40.36 7.45
N ASP A 285 32.31 -40.52 8.24
CA ASP A 285 31.19 -41.40 7.93
C ASP A 285 30.36 -40.80 6.78
N PHE A 286 30.08 -39.51 6.85
CA PHE A 286 29.31 -38.81 5.83
C PHE A 286 30.05 -38.73 4.50
N ASP A 287 31.36 -38.49 4.53
CA ASP A 287 32.22 -38.44 3.33
C ASP A 287 32.24 -39.80 2.60
N LYS A 288 32.39 -40.91 3.34
CA LYS A 288 32.37 -42.27 2.76
C LYS A 288 31.05 -42.57 2.05
N ILE A 289 29.91 -42.26 2.69
CA ILE A 289 28.58 -42.48 2.11
C ILE A 289 28.34 -41.56 0.91
N THR A 290 28.78 -40.31 1.01
CA THR A 290 28.61 -39.34 -0.08
C THR A 290 29.44 -39.73 -1.29
N GLN A 291 30.69 -40.18 -1.11
CA GLN A 291 31.53 -40.70 -2.20
C GLN A 291 30.89 -41.91 -2.90
N GLN A 292 30.31 -42.85 -2.14
CA GLN A 292 29.58 -43.99 -2.72
C GLN A 292 28.36 -43.58 -3.53
N ARG A 293 27.68 -42.49 -3.15
CA ARG A 293 26.46 -42.00 -3.83
C ARG A 293 26.75 -41.09 -5.02
N MET A 294 27.84 -40.33 -4.98
CA MET A 294 28.20 -39.36 -6.02
C MET A 294 28.47 -39.99 -7.39
N GLY A 295 28.80 -41.29 -7.45
CA GLY A 295 29.01 -42.02 -8.70
C GLY A 295 27.77 -42.11 -9.62
N ASN A 296 26.57 -41.80 -9.13
CA ASN A 296 25.31 -41.88 -9.89
C ASN A 296 24.55 -40.53 -9.97
N THR A 297 25.30 -39.43 -9.96
CA THR A 297 24.75 -38.06 -9.92
C THR A 297 24.93 -37.31 -11.22
N LYS A 298 23.99 -36.39 -11.52
CA LYS A 298 24.10 -35.40 -12.60
C LYS A 298 24.10 -34.00 -12.00
N LYS A 299 25.07 -33.17 -12.39
CA LYS A 299 25.07 -31.74 -12.07
C LYS A 299 24.17 -31.00 -13.05
N VAL A 300 23.31 -30.11 -12.55
CA VAL A 300 22.44 -29.26 -13.35
C VAL A 300 22.61 -27.82 -12.89
N GLU A 301 22.86 -26.91 -13.84
CA GLU A 301 22.92 -25.48 -13.59
C GLU A 301 21.51 -24.89 -13.58
N ASN A 302 21.16 -24.13 -12.55
CA ASN A 302 19.93 -23.36 -12.52
C ASN A 302 20.07 -22.08 -13.36
N GLN A 303 18.93 -21.45 -13.71
CA GLN A 303 18.90 -20.16 -14.41
C GLN A 303 19.66 -19.04 -13.66
N ASP A 304 19.79 -19.16 -12.33
CA ASP A 304 20.52 -18.23 -11.46
C ASP A 304 22.04 -18.51 -11.36
N GLY A 305 22.58 -19.45 -12.16
CA GLY A 305 24.01 -19.83 -12.15
C GLY A 305 24.44 -20.73 -10.99
N THR A 306 23.50 -21.21 -10.16
CA THR A 306 23.80 -22.14 -9.06
C THR A 306 23.79 -23.59 -9.54
N GLU A 307 24.87 -24.33 -9.30
CA GLU A 307 24.93 -25.78 -9.56
C GLU A 307 24.14 -26.57 -8.50
N ARG A 308 23.27 -27.48 -8.93
CA ARG A 308 22.62 -28.46 -8.05
C ARG A 308 22.91 -29.88 -8.49
N VAL A 309 23.20 -30.74 -7.52
CA VAL A 309 23.42 -32.17 -7.74
C VAL A 309 22.08 -32.91 -7.68
N ILE A 310 21.73 -33.63 -8.74
CA ILE A 310 20.52 -34.47 -8.79
C ILE A 310 20.94 -35.94 -8.83
N PHE A 311 20.45 -36.72 -7.86
CA PHE A 311 20.62 -38.17 -7.85
C PHE A 311 19.65 -38.81 -8.85
N GLN A 312 20.17 -39.60 -9.78
CA GLN A 312 19.32 -40.36 -10.69
C GLN A 312 18.76 -41.59 -9.95
N ALA A 313 17.44 -41.72 -9.91
CA ALA A 313 16.82 -42.96 -9.46
C ALA A 313 17.23 -44.07 -10.42
N LYS A 314 17.72 -45.20 -9.90
CA LYS A 314 17.98 -46.41 -10.70
C LYS A 314 16.61 -46.91 -11.18
N ALA A 315 16.16 -46.45 -12.35
CA ALA A 315 14.89 -46.86 -12.93
C ALA A 315 15.01 -48.34 -13.26
N GLN A 316 14.35 -49.20 -12.49
CA GLN A 316 13.96 -50.50 -13.02
C GLN A 316 12.91 -50.22 -14.09
N GLU A 317 13.28 -50.35 -15.36
CA GLU A 317 12.30 -50.45 -16.46
C GLU A 317 11.44 -51.68 -16.20
N ARG A 318 10.29 -51.47 -15.55
CA ARG A 318 9.29 -52.52 -15.38
C ARG A 318 8.45 -52.48 -16.65
N ALA A 319 8.74 -53.37 -17.60
CA ALA A 319 7.92 -53.52 -18.79
C ALA A 319 6.47 -53.80 -18.37
N CYS A 320 5.53 -53.01 -18.91
CA CYS A 320 4.10 -53.22 -18.70
C CYS A 320 3.73 -54.62 -19.22
N PRO A 321 3.06 -55.48 -18.41
CA PRO A 321 2.61 -56.78 -18.91
C PRO A 321 1.57 -56.59 -20.03
N PRO A 322 1.44 -57.56 -20.96
CA PRO A 322 0.47 -57.47 -22.05
C PRO A 322 -0.95 -57.26 -21.50
N THR A 323 -1.67 -56.33 -22.12
CA THR A 323 -3.02 -55.94 -21.71
C THR A 323 -3.97 -57.16 -21.75
N PRO A 324 -4.65 -57.50 -20.63
CA PRO A 324 -5.65 -58.57 -20.62
C PRO A 324 -6.84 -58.26 -21.54
N GLU A 325 -7.36 -59.28 -22.21
CA GLU A 325 -8.49 -59.15 -23.13
C GLU A 325 -9.73 -58.58 -22.41
N GLY A 326 -10.30 -57.50 -22.95
CA GLY A 326 -11.44 -56.80 -22.33
C GLY A 326 -11.09 -55.64 -21.37
N TYR A 327 -9.81 -55.35 -21.17
CA TYR A 327 -9.33 -54.21 -20.38
C TYR A 327 -8.51 -53.22 -21.23
N TYR A 328 -8.41 -51.96 -20.78
CA TYR A 328 -7.46 -50.96 -21.27
C TYR A 328 -6.36 -50.71 -20.25
N SER A 329 -5.12 -50.59 -20.72
CA SER A 329 -4.00 -50.12 -19.89
C SER A 329 -4.15 -48.61 -19.60
N THR A 330 -3.47 -48.12 -18.55
CA THR A 330 -3.52 -46.67 -18.24
C THR A 330 -2.92 -45.81 -19.37
N GLU A 331 -1.98 -46.38 -20.13
CA GLU A 331 -1.33 -45.73 -21.28
C GLU A 331 -2.27 -45.72 -22.50
N GLU A 332 -2.96 -46.84 -22.78
CA GLU A 332 -3.95 -46.93 -23.86
C GLU A 332 -5.13 -45.97 -23.65
N VAL A 333 -5.62 -45.82 -22.41
CA VAL A 333 -6.68 -44.84 -22.08
C VAL A 333 -6.16 -43.41 -22.26
N ALA A 334 -4.91 -43.14 -21.90
CA ALA A 334 -4.30 -41.82 -22.07
C ALA A 334 -4.22 -41.43 -23.56
N GLU A 335 -3.81 -42.37 -24.41
CA GLU A 335 -3.71 -42.17 -25.85
C GLU A 335 -5.09 -42.04 -26.52
N MET A 336 -6.02 -42.93 -26.18
CA MET A 336 -7.38 -42.94 -26.75
C MET A 336 -8.14 -41.63 -26.50
N PHE A 337 -8.03 -41.09 -25.28
CA PHE A 337 -8.75 -39.88 -24.88
C PHE A 337 -7.89 -38.61 -24.92
N LYS A 338 -6.65 -38.69 -25.42
CA LYS A 338 -5.69 -37.57 -25.52
C LYS A 338 -5.50 -36.81 -24.19
N ILE A 339 -5.40 -37.55 -23.09
CA ILE A 339 -5.26 -37.03 -21.73
C ILE A 339 -3.95 -37.55 -21.11
N THR A 340 -3.47 -36.88 -20.06
CA THR A 340 -2.24 -37.33 -19.40
C THR A 340 -2.48 -38.59 -18.56
N ILE A 341 -1.49 -39.48 -18.48
CA ILE A 341 -1.52 -40.71 -17.66
C ILE A 341 -1.93 -40.40 -16.20
N LYS A 342 -1.42 -39.29 -15.65
CA LYS A 342 -1.80 -38.81 -14.31
C LYS A 342 -3.28 -38.46 -14.21
N HIS A 343 -3.85 -37.82 -15.24
CA HIS A 343 -5.26 -37.45 -15.27
C HIS A 343 -6.16 -38.69 -15.36
N VAL A 344 -5.78 -39.70 -16.16
CA VAL A 344 -6.45 -41.01 -16.19
C VAL A 344 -6.52 -41.62 -14.78
N GLY A 345 -5.40 -41.60 -14.05
CA GLY A 345 -5.34 -42.12 -12.68
C GLY A 345 -6.22 -41.36 -11.69
N VAL A 346 -6.34 -40.04 -11.84
CA VAL A 346 -7.25 -39.22 -11.00
C VAL A 346 -8.71 -39.54 -11.32
N MET A 347 -9.08 -39.52 -12.61
CA MET A 347 -10.45 -39.75 -13.08
C MET A 347 -10.96 -41.14 -12.68
N THR A 348 -10.15 -42.17 -12.85
CA THR A 348 -10.51 -43.56 -12.50
C THR A 348 -10.61 -43.77 -10.98
N ARG A 349 -9.78 -43.06 -10.19
CA ARG A 349 -9.85 -43.10 -8.72
C ARG A 349 -11.10 -42.39 -8.18
N GLU A 350 -11.44 -41.22 -8.71
CA GLU A 350 -12.61 -40.43 -8.27
C GLU A 350 -13.93 -41.14 -8.59
N ASN A 351 -14.03 -41.77 -9.76
CA ASN A 351 -15.22 -42.48 -10.19
C ASN A 351 -15.26 -43.96 -9.77
N LYS A 352 -14.28 -44.42 -8.98
CA LYS A 352 -14.16 -45.81 -8.49
C LYS A 352 -14.31 -46.85 -9.62
N THR A 353 -13.67 -46.61 -10.76
CA THR A 353 -13.77 -47.48 -11.93
C THR A 353 -13.25 -48.88 -11.62
N PRO A 354 -13.97 -49.96 -12.02
CA PRO A 354 -13.49 -51.33 -11.88
C PRO A 354 -12.10 -51.50 -12.51
N LYS A 355 -11.15 -52.07 -11.76
CA LYS A 355 -9.77 -52.25 -12.19
C LYS A 355 -9.18 -53.58 -11.74
N ILE A 356 -8.28 -54.12 -12.55
CA ILE A 356 -7.40 -55.24 -12.21
C ILE A 356 -5.99 -54.69 -12.01
N ALA A 357 -5.33 -55.08 -10.91
CA ALA A 357 -3.94 -54.74 -10.65
C ALA A 357 -3.02 -55.93 -10.97
N LEU A 358 -2.20 -55.83 -12.01
CA LEU A 358 -1.20 -56.84 -12.38
C LEU A 358 0.21 -56.23 -12.33
N LYS A 359 1.12 -56.83 -11.55
CA LYS A 359 2.52 -56.36 -11.42
C LYS A 359 2.65 -54.85 -11.15
N ASN A 360 1.78 -54.29 -10.30
CA ASN A 360 1.66 -52.85 -9.98
C ASN A 360 1.14 -51.95 -11.12
N PHE A 361 0.67 -52.50 -12.24
CA PHE A 361 -0.06 -51.77 -13.27
C PHE A 361 -1.57 -51.94 -13.09
N ASN A 362 -2.33 -50.85 -13.28
CA ASN A 362 -3.79 -50.88 -13.24
C ASN A 362 -4.35 -51.00 -14.66
N PHE A 363 -5.23 -51.97 -14.86
CA PHE A 363 -5.99 -52.22 -16.09
C PHE A 363 -7.47 -51.95 -15.81
N TYR A 364 -8.15 -51.22 -16.68
CA TYR A 364 -9.53 -50.78 -16.47
C TYR A 364 -10.48 -51.42 -17.48
N GLU A 365 -11.68 -51.80 -17.06
CA GLU A 365 -12.65 -52.44 -17.94
C GLU A 365 -13.08 -51.49 -19.09
N LYS A 366 -13.04 -51.97 -20.34
CA LYS A 366 -13.31 -51.13 -21.53
C LYS A 366 -14.67 -50.41 -21.44
N LYS A 367 -15.73 -51.15 -21.12
CA LYS A 367 -17.10 -50.60 -20.99
C LYS A 367 -17.19 -49.48 -19.94
N ALA A 368 -16.50 -49.65 -18.81
CA ALA A 368 -16.53 -48.69 -17.72
C ALA A 368 -15.78 -47.40 -18.09
N ILE A 369 -14.67 -47.50 -18.83
CA ILE A 369 -13.92 -46.36 -19.36
C ILE A 369 -14.72 -45.63 -20.43
N ASP A 370 -15.35 -46.36 -21.34
CA ASP A 370 -16.16 -45.77 -22.42
C ASP A 370 -17.33 -44.96 -21.86
N ILE A 371 -18.05 -45.47 -20.85
CA ILE A 371 -19.12 -44.73 -20.17
C ILE A 371 -18.57 -43.47 -19.47
N LEU A 372 -17.43 -43.59 -18.80
CA LEU A 372 -16.83 -42.52 -17.99
C LEU A 372 -16.36 -41.33 -18.84
N TYR A 373 -15.81 -41.59 -20.03
CA TYR A 373 -15.33 -40.54 -20.91
C TYR A 373 -16.38 -40.07 -21.94
N ASN A 374 -17.31 -40.93 -22.40
CA ASN A 374 -18.34 -40.52 -23.36
C ASN A 374 -19.38 -39.54 -22.80
N GLN A 375 -19.60 -39.49 -21.47
CA GLN A 375 -20.50 -38.51 -20.86
C GLN A 375 -20.08 -37.04 -21.06
N LYS A 376 -18.84 -36.76 -21.49
CA LYS A 376 -18.30 -35.39 -21.60
C LYS A 376 -18.21 -34.83 -23.03
N HIS A 377 -18.56 -35.57 -24.08
CA HIS A 377 -18.51 -35.08 -25.46
C HIS A 377 -19.69 -34.16 -25.84
N LYS A 378 -19.87 -33.05 -25.13
CA LYS A 378 -20.94 -32.06 -25.41
C LYS A 378 -20.72 -31.21 -26.69
N TYR A 379 -19.58 -31.35 -27.36
CA TYR A 379 -19.16 -30.49 -28.47
C TYR A 379 -18.48 -31.27 -29.61
N ALA A 380 -18.95 -32.48 -29.90
CA ALA A 380 -18.39 -33.34 -30.96
C ALA A 380 -18.41 -32.67 -32.35
N ASP A 381 -19.36 -31.74 -32.58
CA ASP A 381 -19.55 -31.06 -33.87
C ASP A 381 -18.59 -29.87 -34.11
N ILE A 382 -17.70 -29.54 -33.16
CA ILE A 382 -16.75 -28.43 -33.31
C ILE A 382 -15.41 -28.96 -33.84
N ASN A 383 -15.10 -28.63 -35.09
CA ASN A 383 -13.86 -29.05 -35.76
C ASN A 383 -12.67 -28.11 -35.49
N ASP A 384 -12.92 -26.79 -35.38
CA ASP A 384 -11.84 -25.80 -35.30
C ASP A 384 -11.59 -25.30 -33.87
N TRP A 385 -10.37 -25.54 -33.39
CA TRP A 385 -9.91 -25.20 -32.05
C TRP A 385 -8.66 -24.31 -32.11
N ILE A 386 -8.54 -23.37 -31.17
CA ILE A 386 -7.41 -22.42 -31.07
C ILE A 386 -6.89 -22.35 -29.63
N THR A 387 -5.57 -22.24 -29.45
CA THR A 387 -4.98 -22.06 -28.12
C THR A 387 -5.11 -20.61 -27.64
N PRO A 388 -5.06 -20.34 -26.32
CA PRO A 388 -5.01 -18.97 -25.82
C PRO A 388 -3.82 -18.16 -26.35
N GLU A 389 -2.69 -18.80 -26.67
CA GLU A 389 -1.51 -18.12 -27.22
C GLU A 389 -1.75 -17.71 -28.68
N GLU A 390 -2.21 -18.64 -29.51
CA GLU A 390 -2.59 -18.36 -30.90
C GLU A 390 -3.71 -17.32 -30.98
N MET A 391 -4.62 -17.30 -30.01
CA MET A 391 -5.67 -16.28 -29.90
C MET A 391 -5.10 -14.89 -29.65
N ARG A 392 -4.06 -14.76 -28.82
CA ARG A 392 -3.35 -13.48 -28.61
C ARG A 392 -2.72 -13.00 -29.92
N ASP A 393 -2.07 -13.90 -30.65
CA ASP A 393 -1.33 -13.54 -31.85
C ASP A 393 -2.25 -13.22 -33.03
N THR A 394 -3.33 -14.00 -33.20
CA THR A 394 -4.30 -13.85 -34.29
C THR A 394 -5.18 -12.61 -34.09
N TYR A 395 -5.68 -12.37 -32.86
CA TYR A 395 -6.62 -11.29 -32.58
C TYR A 395 -5.98 -10.06 -31.90
N LYS A 396 -4.65 -10.06 -31.74
CA LYS A 396 -3.86 -9.00 -31.09
C LYS A 396 -4.43 -8.60 -29.72
N MET A 397 -4.73 -9.61 -28.91
CA MET A 397 -5.31 -9.43 -27.57
C MET A 397 -4.25 -9.65 -26.49
N THR A 398 -4.34 -8.89 -25.39
CA THR A 398 -3.54 -9.17 -24.19
C THR A 398 -4.01 -10.46 -23.51
N HIS A 399 -3.16 -11.08 -22.71
CA HIS A 399 -3.49 -12.30 -21.96
C HIS A 399 -4.77 -12.14 -21.11
N ASP A 400 -4.93 -11.01 -20.42
CA ASP A 400 -6.12 -10.75 -19.60
C ASP A 400 -7.38 -10.48 -20.44
N ALA A 401 -7.22 -9.85 -21.60
CA ALA A 401 -8.33 -9.63 -22.53
C ALA A 401 -8.85 -10.96 -23.09
N VAL A 402 -7.96 -11.92 -23.40
CA VAL A 402 -8.33 -13.27 -23.84
C VAL A 402 -9.15 -13.98 -22.76
N ARG A 403 -8.66 -14.01 -21.52
CA ARG A 403 -9.36 -14.64 -20.38
C ARG A 403 -10.74 -14.02 -20.14
N SER A 404 -10.83 -12.70 -20.15
CA SER A 404 -12.08 -11.96 -19.95
C SER A 404 -13.09 -12.22 -21.08
N PHE A 405 -12.61 -12.27 -22.33
CA PHE A 405 -13.43 -12.52 -23.51
C PHE A 405 -14.04 -13.93 -23.49
N ILE A 406 -13.22 -14.96 -23.22
CA ILE A 406 -13.67 -16.34 -23.12
C ILE A 406 -14.72 -16.49 -22.01
N HIS A 407 -14.44 -15.92 -20.83
CA HIS A 407 -15.35 -16.03 -19.69
C HIS A 407 -16.69 -15.31 -19.93
N ARG A 408 -16.65 -14.11 -20.53
CA ARG A 408 -17.84 -13.29 -20.80
C ARG A 408 -18.77 -13.94 -21.82
N HIS A 409 -18.19 -14.56 -22.85
CA HIS A 409 -18.96 -15.14 -23.95
C HIS A 409 -19.20 -16.64 -23.83
N LYS A 410 -18.76 -17.26 -22.72
CA LYS A 410 -18.94 -18.70 -22.42
C LYS A 410 -18.55 -19.59 -23.60
N ILE A 411 -17.37 -19.31 -24.17
CA ILE A 411 -16.87 -20.00 -25.35
C ILE A 411 -16.57 -21.47 -25.01
N PRO A 412 -17.03 -22.44 -25.83
CA PRO A 412 -16.71 -23.85 -25.62
C PRO A 412 -15.20 -24.10 -25.51
N SER A 413 -14.80 -24.95 -24.57
CA SER A 413 -13.41 -25.29 -24.29
C SER A 413 -13.21 -26.80 -24.20
N LYS A 414 -12.04 -27.28 -24.65
CA LYS A 414 -11.57 -28.66 -24.48
C LYS A 414 -10.14 -28.67 -23.93
N VAL A 415 -9.75 -29.75 -23.26
CA VAL A 415 -8.39 -29.92 -22.74
C VAL A 415 -7.78 -31.17 -23.36
N GLU A 416 -6.68 -31.01 -24.08
CA GLU A 416 -5.91 -32.11 -24.68
C GLU A 416 -4.48 -32.06 -24.11
N TYR A 417 -4.00 -33.16 -23.54
CA TYR A 417 -2.68 -33.27 -22.89
C TYR A 417 -2.33 -32.15 -21.87
N GLY A 418 -3.36 -31.58 -21.22
CA GLY A 418 -3.18 -30.48 -20.26
C GLY A 418 -3.16 -29.08 -20.88
N VAL A 419 -3.24 -28.97 -22.21
CA VAL A 419 -3.38 -27.71 -22.93
C VAL A 419 -4.87 -27.45 -23.17
N THR A 420 -5.33 -26.23 -22.86
CA THR A 420 -6.72 -25.82 -23.07
C THR A 420 -6.89 -25.18 -24.44
N TYR A 421 -7.87 -25.64 -25.19
CA TYR A 421 -8.25 -25.12 -26.49
C TYR A 421 -9.66 -24.54 -26.45
N TYR A 422 -9.92 -23.51 -27.26
CA TYR A 422 -11.21 -22.84 -27.38
C TYR A 422 -11.75 -22.93 -28.81
N SER A 423 -13.08 -22.91 -28.97
CA SER A 423 -13.68 -22.97 -30.32
C SER A 423 -13.36 -21.73 -31.13
N LYS A 424 -12.60 -21.89 -32.22
CA LYS A 424 -12.21 -20.81 -33.13
C LYS A 424 -13.42 -20.21 -33.85
N GLN A 425 -14.38 -21.05 -34.24
CA GLN A 425 -15.61 -20.62 -34.91
C GLN A 425 -16.44 -19.69 -34.03
N HIS A 426 -16.63 -20.02 -32.75
CA HIS A 426 -17.37 -19.19 -31.80
C HIS A 426 -16.66 -17.84 -31.55
N ILE A 427 -15.32 -17.87 -31.42
CA ILE A 427 -14.51 -16.66 -31.26
C ILE A 427 -14.65 -15.76 -32.51
N GLN A 428 -14.52 -16.34 -33.69
CA GLN A 428 -14.61 -15.61 -34.96
C GLN A 428 -16.01 -15.05 -35.18
N ALA A 429 -17.07 -15.79 -34.86
CA ALA A 429 -18.44 -15.32 -34.93
C ALA A 429 -18.66 -14.06 -34.07
N LEU A 430 -18.14 -14.08 -32.83
CA LEU A 430 -18.24 -12.94 -31.91
C LEU A 430 -17.39 -11.74 -32.35
N LYS A 431 -16.20 -11.97 -32.89
CA LYS A 431 -15.30 -10.90 -33.36
C LYS A 431 -15.76 -10.27 -34.67
N THR A 432 -16.34 -11.05 -35.57
CA THR A 432 -16.81 -10.58 -36.89
C THR A 432 -18.30 -10.16 -36.87
N GLY A 433 -19.01 -10.33 -35.76
CA GLY A 433 -20.43 -9.98 -35.64
C GLY A 433 -21.33 -10.86 -36.51
N TYR A 434 -21.10 -12.18 -36.55
CA TYR A 434 -21.88 -13.12 -37.35
C TYR A 434 -23.33 -13.18 -36.84
N PHE A 435 -24.27 -13.08 -37.78
CA PHE A 435 -25.70 -13.31 -37.57
C PHE A 435 -26.27 -14.00 -38.81
N GLU A 436 -27.30 -14.82 -38.63
CA GLU A 436 -27.96 -15.53 -39.72
C GLU A 436 -28.45 -14.55 -40.80
N GLY A 437 -28.07 -14.79 -42.06
CA GLY A 437 -28.38 -13.90 -43.18
C GLY A 437 -27.43 -12.69 -43.36
N ARG A 438 -26.25 -12.68 -42.72
CA ARG A 438 -25.20 -11.65 -42.87
C ARG A 438 -24.90 -11.33 -44.34
N GLU A 439 -24.92 -12.33 -45.22
CA GLU A 439 -24.58 -12.19 -46.63
C GLU A 439 -25.37 -11.09 -47.36
N ARG A 440 -26.58 -10.78 -46.88
CA ARG A 440 -27.48 -9.73 -47.41
C ARG A 440 -27.17 -8.32 -46.89
N TYR A 441 -26.18 -8.14 -46.01
CA TYR A 441 -25.85 -6.85 -45.41
C TYR A 441 -24.36 -6.49 -45.58
N TYR A 442 -24.07 -5.22 -45.86
CA TYR A 442 -22.72 -4.67 -45.82
C TYR A 442 -22.36 -4.18 -44.42
N SER A 443 -21.11 -4.39 -44.02
CA SER A 443 -20.47 -3.57 -43.00
C SER A 443 -20.03 -2.22 -43.58
N VAL A 444 -19.81 -1.23 -42.72
CA VAL A 444 -19.29 0.08 -43.14
C VAL A 444 -17.94 -0.07 -43.85
N GLU A 445 -17.05 -0.94 -43.36
CA GLU A 445 -15.73 -1.18 -43.94
C GLU A 445 -15.81 -1.88 -45.31
N GLU A 446 -16.73 -2.83 -45.47
CA GLU A 446 -16.97 -3.51 -46.76
C GLU A 446 -17.48 -2.53 -47.82
N ALA A 447 -18.40 -1.63 -47.44
CA ALA A 447 -18.90 -0.61 -48.36
C ALA A 447 -17.84 0.43 -48.73
N MET A 448 -16.98 0.82 -47.77
CA MET A 448 -15.82 1.69 -48.05
C MET A 448 -14.90 1.05 -49.09
N LYS A 449 -14.57 -0.24 -48.92
CA LYS A 449 -13.68 -0.97 -49.83
C LYS A 449 -14.31 -1.18 -51.21
N LYS A 450 -15.62 -1.50 -51.28
CA LYS A 450 -16.32 -1.74 -52.55
C LYS A 450 -16.47 -0.47 -53.39
N TYR A 451 -16.80 0.65 -52.75
CA TYR A 451 -17.15 1.90 -53.45
C TYR A 451 -16.08 2.99 -53.37
N GLY A 452 -14.94 2.72 -52.72
CA GLY A 452 -13.85 3.69 -52.57
C GLY A 452 -14.24 4.94 -51.77
N MET A 453 -15.22 4.83 -50.86
CA MET A 453 -15.78 5.97 -50.13
C MET A 453 -15.17 6.08 -48.73
N THR A 454 -15.14 7.30 -48.17
CA THR A 454 -14.76 7.48 -46.77
C THR A 454 -15.89 7.07 -45.83
N LYS A 455 -15.52 6.70 -44.59
CA LYS A 455 -16.45 6.25 -43.55
C LYS A 455 -17.63 7.22 -43.32
N ASP A 456 -17.35 8.52 -43.34
CA ASP A 456 -18.35 9.56 -43.09
C ASP A 456 -19.36 9.68 -44.22
N ILE A 457 -18.90 9.50 -45.47
CA ILE A 457 -19.76 9.48 -46.64
C ILE A 457 -20.70 8.26 -46.59
N VAL A 458 -20.19 7.08 -46.24
CA VAL A 458 -21.04 5.88 -46.07
C VAL A 458 -22.11 6.12 -44.99
N HIS A 459 -21.72 6.68 -43.84
CA HIS A 459 -22.69 7.02 -42.78
C HIS A 459 -23.72 8.07 -43.22
N TYR A 460 -23.30 9.08 -43.99
CA TYR A 460 -24.19 10.09 -44.54
C TYR A 460 -25.28 9.45 -45.39
N TYR A 461 -24.92 8.58 -46.34
CA TYR A 461 -25.90 7.94 -47.22
C TYR A 461 -26.84 6.99 -46.47
N VAL A 462 -26.31 6.16 -45.57
CA VAL A 462 -27.13 5.26 -44.76
C VAL A 462 -28.14 6.05 -43.91
N LYS A 463 -27.74 7.21 -43.37
CA LYS A 463 -28.60 8.06 -42.53
C LYS A 463 -29.61 8.86 -43.37
N HIS A 464 -29.16 9.52 -44.43
CA HIS A 464 -29.96 10.43 -45.24
C HIS A 464 -31.04 9.70 -46.03
N TYR A 465 -30.69 8.55 -46.61
CA TYR A 465 -31.61 7.76 -47.43
C TYR A 465 -32.29 6.63 -46.67
N LYS A 466 -32.17 6.62 -45.34
CA LYS A 466 -32.86 5.69 -44.42
C LYS A 466 -32.72 4.22 -44.84
N VAL A 467 -31.52 3.81 -45.24
CA VAL A 467 -31.23 2.41 -45.63
C VAL A 467 -31.48 1.48 -44.44
N THR A 468 -32.09 0.33 -44.70
CA THR A 468 -32.40 -0.66 -43.66
C THR A 468 -31.12 -1.13 -42.98
N LYS A 469 -31.03 -0.93 -41.65
CA LYS A 469 -29.84 -1.23 -40.86
C LYS A 469 -30.15 -2.12 -39.65
N VAL A 470 -29.20 -3.00 -39.34
CA VAL A 470 -29.20 -3.90 -38.18
C VAL A 470 -27.99 -3.58 -37.32
N LYS A 471 -28.20 -3.36 -36.02
CA LYS A 471 -27.12 -3.12 -35.05
C LYS A 471 -26.84 -4.40 -34.28
N LYS A 472 -25.60 -4.91 -34.33
CA LYS A 472 -25.14 -6.07 -33.56
C LYS A 472 -23.89 -5.69 -32.78
N GLY A 473 -24.07 -5.34 -31.51
CA GLY A 473 -23.00 -4.85 -30.64
C GLY A 473 -22.43 -3.50 -31.13
N GLN A 474 -21.12 -3.45 -31.34
CA GLN A 474 -20.41 -2.29 -31.88
C GLN A 474 -20.57 -2.14 -33.40
N PHE A 475 -20.99 -3.21 -34.10
CA PHE A 475 -21.09 -3.22 -35.56
C PHE A 475 -22.47 -2.78 -36.05
N MET A 476 -22.46 -1.94 -37.08
CA MET A 476 -23.66 -1.54 -37.84
C MET A 476 -23.58 -2.19 -39.22
N PHE A 477 -24.64 -2.91 -39.58
CA PHE A 477 -24.80 -3.54 -40.88
C PHE A 477 -25.98 -2.92 -41.61
N PHE A 478 -25.92 -2.74 -42.93
CA PHE A 478 -27.02 -2.20 -43.73
C PHE A 478 -27.22 -3.01 -45.01
N ARG A 479 -28.46 -3.09 -45.50
CA ARG A 479 -28.85 -4.05 -46.54
C ARG A 479 -28.13 -3.76 -47.87
N LYS A 480 -27.44 -4.77 -48.42
CA LYS A 480 -26.60 -4.64 -49.64
C LYS A 480 -27.43 -4.16 -50.83
N GLU A 481 -28.56 -4.81 -51.09
CA GLU A 481 -29.45 -4.53 -52.22
C GLU A 481 -29.98 -3.08 -52.23
N GLU A 482 -30.25 -2.50 -51.06
CA GLU A 482 -30.74 -1.12 -50.95
C GLU A 482 -29.60 -0.11 -51.15
N PHE A 483 -28.43 -0.42 -50.60
CA PHE A 483 -27.25 0.43 -50.71
C PHE A 483 -26.66 0.40 -52.13
N ASP A 484 -26.61 -0.76 -52.77
CA ASP A 484 -26.12 -0.93 -54.14
C ASP A 484 -27.01 -0.17 -55.13
N ARG A 485 -28.34 -0.29 -55.01
CA ARG A 485 -29.29 0.50 -55.82
C ARG A 485 -29.11 2.01 -55.63
N LEU A 486 -28.79 2.43 -54.41
CA LEU A 486 -28.53 3.85 -54.11
C LEU A 486 -27.21 4.31 -54.75
N MET A 487 -26.17 3.49 -54.68
CA MET A 487 -24.88 3.80 -55.30
C MET A 487 -24.98 3.78 -56.83
N GLU A 488 -25.70 2.84 -57.43
CA GLU A 488 -25.96 2.80 -58.87
C GLU A 488 -26.72 4.04 -59.37
N LYS A 489 -27.73 4.50 -58.62
CA LYS A 489 -28.42 5.77 -58.93
C LYS A 489 -27.48 6.96 -58.87
N ARG A 490 -26.51 6.95 -57.94
CA ARG A 490 -25.49 7.97 -57.86
C ARG A 490 -24.55 7.91 -59.06
N PHE A 491 -23.96 6.75 -59.36
CA PHE A 491 -23.03 6.61 -60.49
C PHE A 491 -23.70 6.97 -61.82
N LYS A 492 -24.97 6.61 -62.02
CA LYS A 492 -25.76 7.03 -63.20
C LYS A 492 -26.04 8.53 -63.26
N ASN A 493 -26.12 9.21 -62.11
CA ASN A 493 -26.34 10.67 -62.05
C ASN A 493 -25.03 11.48 -62.04
N ASP A 494 -23.90 10.89 -61.61
CA ASP A 494 -22.57 11.49 -61.61
C ASP A 494 -21.90 11.46 -63.01
N ASP A 495 -22.43 10.67 -63.97
CA ASP A 495 -22.05 10.73 -65.40
C ASP A 495 -22.50 12.05 -66.11
N LEU A 496 -23.07 13.01 -65.39
CA LEU A 496 -23.47 14.33 -65.90
C LEU A 496 -22.88 15.52 -65.13
N LYS A 497 -21.84 15.34 -64.31
CA LYS A 497 -21.02 16.44 -63.78
C LYS A 497 -19.53 16.10 -63.72
N THR A 498 -18.93 15.80 -64.87
CA THR A 498 -17.59 16.33 -65.17
C THR A 498 -17.76 17.72 -65.77
N ASP A 499 -17.74 18.72 -64.91
CA ASP A 499 -17.27 20.07 -65.23
C ASP A 499 -17.23 20.83 -63.91
N TYR A 500 -16.03 20.96 -63.36
CA TYR A 500 -15.41 22.23 -62.99
C TYR A 500 -14.01 21.93 -62.45
N THR A 501 -13.05 22.31 -63.29
CA THR A 501 -11.68 22.72 -62.96
C THR A 501 -11.60 23.60 -61.71
N GLU A 502 -10.82 23.18 -60.71
CA GLU A 502 -9.54 23.78 -60.25
C GLU A 502 -8.94 22.94 -59.11
#